data_AF-A0A371D421-F1
#
_entry.id   AF-A0A371D421-F1
#
_cell.length_a   1.000
_cell.length_b   1.000
_cell.length_c   1.000
_cell.angle_alpha   90.00
_cell.angle_beta   90.00
_cell.angle_gamma   90.00
#
_symmetry.space_group_name_H-M   'P 1'
#
loop_
_entity.id
_entity.type
_entity.pdbx_description
1 polymer ?
#
loop_
_entity_poly.entity_id
_entity_poly.type
_entity_poly.pdbx_seq_one_letter_code
_entity_poly.pdbx_strand_id
1 'polypeptide(L)'
;MANVLDALSVTLAPDVLQRVEVEYDSKPTLRALSSLLDRIGGSVTNVSIYALAPRKLEKRQKWTDPFDDWTLLDIRACKKLESLHLPIYIRPKENLKSQRPLSHIAAGLLANYAAPTLKEITINLWDLECPTMLGDNSVLKLQEFDKVVTQERFPNLQRFELSVVQTEALWCKATTRMDVVARQCLAAGFRTLPGVRALEVLEVRLKRW
;
A
#
# COMPACT_ATOMS: atom_id res chain seq x y z
N MET A 1 0.97 -1.09 19.63
CA MET A 1 2.36 -0.84 19.13
C MET A 1 2.92 0.54 19.53
N ALA A 2 2.09 1.59 19.56
CA ALA A 2 2.47 3.00 19.78
C ALA A 2 3.56 3.24 20.85
N ASN A 3 3.39 2.76 22.09
CA ASN A 3 4.36 3.00 23.18
C ASN A 3 5.79 2.53 22.84
N VAL A 4 5.93 1.46 22.04
CA VAL A 4 7.24 0.97 21.61
C VAL A 4 7.86 1.93 20.60
N LEU A 5 7.08 2.42 19.64
CA LEU A 5 7.54 3.41 18.65
C LEU A 5 7.90 4.73 19.33
N ASP A 6 7.12 5.17 20.32
CA ASP A 6 7.42 6.35 21.12
C ASP A 6 8.74 6.18 21.89
N ALA A 7 8.94 5.03 22.56
CA ALA A 7 10.19 4.74 23.25
C ALA A 7 11.40 4.68 22.30
N LEU A 8 11.24 4.10 21.11
CA LEU A 8 12.27 4.08 20.08
C LEU A 8 12.56 5.48 19.55
N SER A 9 11.54 6.34 19.44
CA SER A 9 11.73 7.73 19.01
C SER A 9 12.64 8.48 19.97
N VAL A 10 12.67 8.14 21.26
CA VAL A 10 13.53 8.79 22.25
C VAL A 10 14.94 8.18 22.29
N THR A 11 15.05 6.87 22.13
CA THR A 11 16.29 6.11 22.37
C THR A 11 17.17 5.96 21.14
N LEU A 12 16.61 5.97 19.93
CA LEU A 12 17.39 5.85 18.71
C LEU A 12 18.15 7.16 18.43
N ALA A 13 19.44 7.00 18.11
CA ALA A 13 20.22 8.07 17.54
C ALA A 13 19.65 8.47 16.17
N PRO A 14 19.67 9.76 15.80
CA PRO A 14 19.29 10.19 14.46
C PRO A 14 20.13 9.46 13.40
N ASP A 15 19.56 9.27 12.21
CA ASP A 15 20.27 8.83 11.00
C ASP A 15 20.94 7.44 11.03
N VAL A 16 20.71 6.63 12.07
CA VAL A 16 21.26 5.25 12.16
C VAL A 16 20.39 4.20 11.48
N LEU A 17 19.11 4.50 11.31
CA LEU A 17 18.12 3.52 10.88
C LEU A 17 17.83 3.68 9.38
N GLN A 18 18.06 2.60 8.62
CA GLN A 18 17.88 2.59 7.17
C GLN A 18 16.56 1.95 6.74
N ARG A 19 16.05 0.98 7.51
CA ARG A 19 14.85 0.22 7.18
C ARG A 19 13.86 0.21 8.33
N VAL A 20 12.64 0.64 8.04
CA VAL A 20 11.51 0.66 8.97
C VAL A 20 10.44 -0.30 8.47
N GLU A 21 10.09 -1.27 9.30
CA GLU A 21 9.03 -2.22 9.01
C GLU A 21 8.07 -2.27 10.20
N VAL A 22 6.79 -1.92 9.98
CA VAL A 22 5.83 -1.75 11.07
C VAL A 22 4.47 -2.38 10.74
N GLU A 23 4.00 -3.22 11.64
CA GLU A 23 2.60 -3.63 11.67
C GLU A 23 1.78 -2.64 12.52
N TYR A 24 0.78 -2.00 11.93
CA TYR A 24 -0.09 -1.07 12.65
C TYR A 24 -1.41 -1.72 13.06
N ASP A 25 -1.80 -1.47 14.30
CA ASP A 25 -3.04 -1.96 14.93
C ASP A 25 -4.07 -0.83 15.15
N SER A 26 -3.66 0.42 15.04
CA SER A 26 -4.43 1.57 15.52
C SER A 26 -3.90 2.90 14.96
N LYS A 27 -4.72 3.97 15.01
CA LYS A 27 -4.32 5.33 14.63
C LYS A 27 -3.16 5.88 15.48
N PRO A 28 -3.11 5.68 16.81
CA PRO A 28 -1.95 6.06 17.62
C PRO A 28 -0.65 5.42 17.14
N THR A 29 -0.67 4.16 16.68
CA THR A 29 0.52 3.50 16.13
C THR A 29 1.03 4.21 14.87
N LEU A 30 0.15 4.64 13.96
CA LEU A 30 0.52 5.40 12.76
C LEU A 30 1.12 6.78 13.12
N ARG A 31 0.53 7.48 14.10
CA ARG A 31 1.05 8.77 14.57
C ARG A 31 2.41 8.62 15.26
N ALA A 32 2.57 7.60 16.10
CA ALA A 32 3.85 7.30 16.74
C ALA A 32 4.93 6.95 15.70
N LEU A 33 4.56 6.23 14.63
CA LEU A 33 5.44 5.99 13.48
C LEU A 33 5.82 7.31 12.79
N SER A 34 4.86 8.20 12.56
CA SER A 34 5.13 9.53 12.01
C SER A 34 6.14 10.31 12.86
N SER A 35 5.95 10.35 14.18
CA SER A 35 6.87 11.02 15.11
C SER A 35 8.26 10.38 15.13
N LEU A 36 8.33 9.05 15.02
CA LEU A 36 9.59 8.34 14.89
C LEU A 36 10.32 8.75 13.60
N LEU A 37 9.64 8.71 12.45
CA LEU A 37 10.22 9.06 11.14
C LEU A 37 10.64 10.52 11.06
N ASP A 38 9.91 11.45 11.71
CA ASP A 38 10.31 12.86 11.77
C ASP A 38 11.70 13.04 12.37
N ARG A 39 12.03 12.24 13.40
CA ARG A 39 13.32 12.31 14.09
C ARG A 39 14.43 11.50 13.41
N ILE A 40 14.13 10.31 12.89
CA ILE A 40 15.17 9.38 12.37
C ILE A 40 15.18 9.24 10.85
N GLY A 41 14.27 9.91 10.14
CA GLY A 41 14.00 9.70 8.72
C GLY A 41 15.14 10.06 7.78
N GLY A 42 16.12 10.88 8.21
CA GLY A 42 17.18 11.40 7.35
C GLY A 42 18.05 10.33 6.67
N SER A 43 18.14 9.13 7.25
CA SER A 43 18.82 7.96 6.66
C SER A 43 17.89 6.81 6.24
N VAL A 44 16.59 6.93 6.45
CA VAL A 44 15.64 5.85 6.11
C VAL A 44 15.51 5.75 4.60
N THR A 45 15.84 4.58 4.06
CA THR A 45 15.77 4.23 2.63
C THR A 45 14.62 3.27 2.32
N ASN A 46 14.12 2.51 3.31
CA ASN A 46 12.98 1.61 3.12
C ASN A 46 11.94 1.80 4.24
N VAL A 47 10.68 1.99 3.84
CA VAL A 47 9.53 1.98 4.76
C VAL A 47 8.53 0.95 4.25
N SER A 48 8.24 -0.04 5.09
CA SER A 48 7.19 -1.02 4.85
C SER A 48 6.18 -0.98 5.97
N ILE A 49 4.91 -0.78 5.63
CA ILE A 49 3.83 -0.81 6.62
C ILE A 49 2.83 -1.90 6.27
N TYR A 50 2.33 -2.57 7.30
CA TYR A 50 1.31 -3.62 7.16
C TYR A 50 0.23 -3.37 8.18
N ALA A 51 -1.03 -3.61 7.83
CA ALA A 51 -2.06 -3.63 8.85
C ALA A 51 -1.98 -4.95 9.63
N LEU A 52 -2.14 -4.88 10.95
CA LEU A 52 -2.43 -6.03 11.80
C LEU A 52 -3.90 -6.45 11.61
N ALA A 53 -4.26 -6.77 10.38
CA ALA A 53 -5.62 -7.16 10.01
C ALA A 53 -5.95 -8.56 10.56
N PRO A 54 -7.23 -8.84 10.90
CA PRO A 54 -7.64 -10.19 11.26
C PRO A 54 -7.22 -11.24 10.22
N ARG A 55 -6.81 -12.43 10.67
CA ARG A 55 -6.43 -13.50 9.73
C ARG A 55 -7.60 -14.03 8.91
N LYS A 56 -8.78 -14.15 9.53
CA LYS A 56 -9.98 -14.71 8.88
C LYS A 56 -10.66 -13.66 8.01
N LEU A 57 -10.97 -14.00 6.76
CA LEU A 57 -11.65 -13.11 5.81
C LEU A 57 -12.96 -12.57 6.38
N GLU A 58 -13.77 -13.40 7.04
CA GLU A 58 -15.06 -12.98 7.61
C GLU A 58 -14.89 -11.93 8.71
N LYS A 59 -13.76 -11.97 9.44
CA LYS A 59 -13.40 -10.95 10.42
C LYS A 59 -12.85 -9.70 9.76
N ARG A 60 -12.06 -9.82 8.67
CA ARG A 60 -11.56 -8.66 7.89
C ARG A 60 -12.67 -7.88 7.20
N GLN A 61 -13.70 -8.58 6.73
CA GLN A 61 -14.89 -7.95 6.15
C GLN A 61 -15.68 -7.10 7.17
N LYS A 62 -15.42 -7.27 8.47
CA LYS A 62 -16.02 -6.51 9.57
C LYS A 62 -15.00 -5.61 10.30
N TRP A 63 -13.82 -5.45 9.71
CA TRP A 63 -12.70 -4.76 10.33
C TRP A 63 -12.52 -3.39 9.70
N THR A 64 -12.51 -2.39 10.58
CA THR A 64 -12.18 -1.02 10.20
C THR A 64 -10.67 -0.85 10.21
N ASP A 65 -10.10 -0.68 9.02
CA ASP A 65 -8.71 -0.29 8.85
C ASP A 65 -8.42 1.03 9.58
N PRO A 66 -7.50 1.05 10.58
CA PRO A 66 -7.10 2.27 11.24
C PRO A 66 -6.47 3.30 10.31
N PHE A 67 -5.93 2.89 9.17
CA PHE A 67 -5.29 3.79 8.22
C PHE A 67 -6.30 4.37 7.22
N ASP A 68 -7.23 5.19 7.74
CA ASP A 68 -8.33 5.80 6.99
C ASP A 68 -8.08 7.26 6.60
N ASP A 69 -6.93 7.81 6.99
CA ASP A 69 -6.48 9.16 6.65
C ASP A 69 -4.96 9.15 6.40
N TRP A 70 -4.55 9.56 5.20
CA TRP A 70 -3.14 9.58 4.80
C TRP A 70 -2.31 10.57 5.63
N THR A 71 -2.94 11.56 6.29
CA THR A 71 -2.24 12.51 7.17
C THR A 71 -1.79 11.89 8.50
N LEU A 72 -2.23 10.66 8.83
CA LEU A 72 -1.81 9.95 10.04
C LEU A 72 -0.34 9.50 10.00
N LEU A 73 0.26 9.43 8.81
CA LEU A 73 1.64 9.01 8.61
C LEU A 73 2.38 10.07 7.78
N ASP A 74 3.29 10.80 8.40
CA ASP A 74 4.19 11.72 7.71
C ASP A 74 5.52 11.02 7.39
N ILE A 75 5.86 10.98 6.10
CA ILE A 75 7.13 10.41 5.60
C ILE A 75 8.04 11.49 4.99
N ARG A 76 7.72 12.78 5.11
CA ARG A 76 8.49 13.87 4.49
C ARG A 76 9.92 13.99 5.01
N ALA A 77 10.16 13.58 6.26
CA ALA A 77 11.50 13.53 6.84
C ALA A 77 12.40 12.46 6.17
N CYS A 78 11.81 11.46 5.50
CA CYS A 78 12.51 10.38 4.81
C CYS A 78 13.05 10.82 3.44
N LYS A 79 13.96 11.79 3.41
CA LYS A 79 14.47 12.41 2.16
C LYS A 79 15.29 11.47 1.28
N LYS A 80 15.78 10.35 1.83
CA LYS A 80 16.52 9.31 1.12
C LYS A 80 15.68 8.06 0.84
N LEU A 81 14.35 8.14 1.01
CA LEU A 81 13.47 7.01 0.84
C LEU A 81 13.57 6.49 -0.60
N GLU A 82 13.98 5.23 -0.75
CA GLU A 82 14.13 4.56 -2.05
C GLU A 82 13.02 3.54 -2.28
N SER A 83 12.45 2.96 -1.22
CA SER A 83 11.43 1.93 -1.32
C SER A 83 10.30 2.15 -0.32
N LEU A 84 9.07 2.14 -0.81
CA LEU A 84 7.86 2.31 -0.02
C LEU A 84 6.86 1.19 -0.29
N HIS A 85 6.43 0.52 0.78
CA HIS A 85 5.47 -0.58 0.73
C HIS A 85 4.20 -0.24 1.53
N LEU A 86 3.05 -0.32 0.86
CA LEU A 86 1.75 0.08 1.39
C LEU A 86 0.70 -1.03 1.21
N PRO A 87 -0.14 -1.32 2.22
CA PRO A 87 -1.22 -2.28 2.11
C PRO A 87 -2.53 -1.58 1.74
N ILE A 88 -3.38 -2.25 0.96
CA ILE A 88 -4.77 -1.88 0.69
C ILE A 88 -5.62 -3.12 0.91
N TYR A 89 -6.61 -3.05 1.81
CA TYR A 89 -7.53 -4.16 2.08
C TYR A 89 -8.88 -3.96 1.40
N ILE A 90 -9.24 -4.88 0.50
CA ILE A 90 -10.54 -4.87 -0.19
C ILE A 90 -11.63 -5.36 0.79
N ARG A 91 -12.61 -4.49 1.07
CA ARG A 91 -13.71 -4.77 2.01
C ARG A 91 -15.08 -4.59 1.34
N PRO A 92 -15.52 -5.53 0.48
CA PRO A 92 -16.79 -5.43 -0.23
C PRO A 92 -18.03 -5.44 0.69
N LYS A 93 -17.95 -6.01 1.91
CA LYS A 93 -19.15 -6.22 2.75
C LYS A 93 -19.35 -5.20 3.87
N GLU A 94 -18.36 -4.37 4.17
CA GLU A 94 -18.51 -3.27 5.13
C GLU A 94 -18.71 -1.94 4.41
N ASN A 95 -19.97 -1.53 4.34
CA ASN A 95 -20.40 -0.14 4.22
C ASN A 95 -20.09 0.56 2.89
N LEU A 96 -21.14 0.63 2.07
CA LEU A 96 -21.49 1.68 1.09
C LEU A 96 -21.41 3.14 1.62
N LYS A 97 -20.68 3.40 2.73
CA LYS A 97 -20.46 4.70 3.37
C LYS A 97 -19.02 5.20 3.22
N SER A 98 -18.12 4.47 2.56
CA SER A 98 -16.79 5.04 2.24
C SER A 98 -16.97 6.14 1.19
N GLN A 99 -16.98 7.41 1.63
CA GLN A 99 -16.98 8.55 0.70
C GLN A 99 -15.70 8.59 -0.16
N ARG A 100 -14.66 7.83 0.19
CA ARG A 100 -13.35 7.84 -0.47
C ARG A 100 -12.96 6.44 -0.97
N PRO A 101 -12.37 6.35 -2.17
CA PRO A 101 -11.84 5.09 -2.70
C PRO A 101 -10.73 4.50 -1.83
N LEU A 102 -10.54 3.18 -1.87
CA LEU A 102 -9.50 2.50 -1.08
C LEU A 102 -8.07 2.90 -1.49
N SER A 103 -7.84 3.32 -2.74
CA SER A 103 -6.55 3.89 -3.18
C SER A 103 -6.23 5.24 -2.55
N HIS A 104 -7.22 5.95 -1.99
CA HIS A 104 -7.09 7.34 -1.54
C HIS A 104 -5.93 7.55 -0.58
N ILE A 105 -5.70 6.60 0.33
CA ILE A 105 -4.66 6.72 1.36
C ILE A 105 -3.26 6.61 0.76
N ALA A 106 -3.02 5.55 -0.02
CA ALA A 106 -1.75 5.34 -0.67
C ALA A 106 -1.46 6.42 -1.72
N ALA A 107 -2.44 6.79 -2.55
CA ALA A 107 -2.29 7.86 -3.52
C ALA A 107 -2.05 9.23 -2.84
N GLY A 108 -2.75 9.50 -1.74
CA GLY A 108 -2.57 10.72 -0.94
C GLY A 108 -1.17 10.83 -0.33
N LEU A 109 -0.65 9.74 0.24
CA LEU A 109 0.74 9.67 0.73
C LEU A 109 1.75 9.94 -0.39
N LEU A 110 1.59 9.28 -1.54
CA LEU A 110 2.49 9.45 -2.69
C LEU A 110 2.47 10.88 -3.23
N ALA A 111 1.29 11.47 -3.39
CA ALA A 111 1.15 12.83 -3.88
C ALA A 111 1.84 13.85 -2.96
N ASN A 112 1.57 13.75 -1.65
CA ASN A 112 1.87 14.83 -0.72
C ASN A 112 3.19 14.65 0.04
N TYR A 113 3.56 13.41 0.43
CA TYR A 113 4.64 13.19 1.39
C TYR A 113 5.81 12.38 0.85
N ALA A 114 5.62 11.58 -0.19
CA ALA A 114 6.69 10.75 -0.74
C ALA A 114 7.83 11.57 -1.37
N ALA A 115 9.07 11.10 -1.18
CA ALA A 115 10.26 11.72 -1.72
C ALA A 115 10.48 11.35 -3.21
N PRO A 116 11.05 12.25 -4.04
CA PRO A 116 11.39 11.96 -5.44
C PRO A 116 12.55 10.96 -5.61
N THR A 117 13.18 10.54 -4.50
CA THR A 117 14.24 9.53 -4.44
C THR A 117 13.71 8.10 -4.54
N LEU A 118 12.39 7.91 -4.50
CA LEU A 118 11.77 6.59 -4.63
C LEU A 118 12.17 5.91 -5.94
N LYS A 119 12.67 4.69 -5.79
CA LYS A 119 13.00 3.74 -6.86
C LYS A 119 11.97 2.63 -6.96
N GLU A 120 11.34 2.28 -5.83
CA GLU A 120 10.36 1.20 -5.76
C GLU A 120 9.14 1.62 -4.95
N ILE A 121 7.95 1.39 -5.52
CA ILE A 121 6.68 1.52 -4.84
C ILE A 121 5.99 0.16 -4.92
N THR A 122 5.58 -0.40 -3.79
CA THR A 122 4.78 -1.63 -3.75
C THR A 122 3.43 -1.37 -3.10
N ILE A 123 2.36 -1.68 -3.82
CA ILE A 123 1.00 -1.67 -3.33
C ILE A 123 0.52 -3.11 -3.19
N ASN A 124 0.39 -3.59 -1.95
CA ASN A 124 -0.20 -4.88 -1.65
C ASN A 124 -1.72 -4.76 -1.54
N LEU A 125 -2.43 -5.23 -2.56
CA LEU A 125 -3.88 -5.31 -2.58
C LEU A 125 -4.36 -6.65 -2.03
N TRP A 126 -4.97 -6.64 -0.86
CA TRP A 126 -5.46 -7.82 -0.15
C TRP A 126 -6.93 -8.10 -0.41
N ASP A 127 -7.30 -9.38 -0.31
CA ASP A 127 -8.69 -9.86 -0.34
C ASP A 127 -9.40 -9.67 -1.69
N LEU A 128 -8.68 -9.86 -2.80
CA LEU A 128 -9.32 -9.86 -4.11
C LEU A 128 -10.26 -11.08 -4.25
N GLU A 129 -11.57 -10.81 -4.37
CA GLU A 129 -12.61 -11.84 -4.55
C GLU A 129 -12.86 -12.16 -6.03
N CYS A 130 -12.66 -11.20 -6.94
CA CYS A 130 -12.72 -11.45 -8.38
C CYS A 130 -11.83 -10.49 -9.21
N PRO A 131 -11.31 -10.91 -10.38
CA PRO A 131 -10.43 -10.08 -11.21
C PRO A 131 -11.05 -8.75 -11.65
N THR A 132 -12.37 -8.70 -11.81
CA THR A 132 -13.08 -7.49 -12.25
C THR A 132 -13.02 -6.36 -11.23
N MET A 133 -12.81 -6.65 -9.94
CA MET A 133 -12.67 -5.60 -8.90
C MET A 133 -11.47 -4.70 -9.13
N LEU A 134 -10.41 -5.20 -9.78
CA LEU A 134 -9.24 -4.37 -10.12
C LEU A 134 -9.60 -3.19 -11.04
N GLY A 135 -10.66 -3.33 -11.85
CA GLY A 135 -11.18 -2.26 -12.69
C GLY A 135 -12.30 -1.44 -12.04
N ASP A 136 -12.61 -1.69 -10.77
CA ASP A 136 -13.69 -0.99 -10.06
C ASP A 136 -13.25 0.42 -9.63
N ASN A 137 -13.77 1.40 -10.36
CA ASN A 137 -13.48 2.82 -10.16
C ASN A 137 -14.28 3.44 -9.02
N SER A 138 -15.27 2.71 -8.48
CA SER A 138 -16.11 3.17 -7.37
C SER A 138 -15.53 2.77 -6.01
N VAL A 139 -14.97 1.56 -5.91
CA VAL A 139 -14.43 1.02 -4.65
C VAL A 139 -12.92 1.22 -4.55
N LEU A 140 -12.16 0.74 -5.55
CA LEU A 140 -10.70 0.77 -5.51
C LEU A 140 -10.13 2.07 -6.07
N LYS A 141 -10.57 2.44 -7.27
CA LYS A 141 -10.06 3.60 -8.02
C LYS A 141 -8.53 3.65 -8.08
N LEU A 142 -7.90 2.54 -8.47
CA LEU A 142 -6.44 2.45 -8.57
C LEU A 142 -5.86 3.45 -9.60
N GLN A 143 -6.67 3.97 -10.54
CA GLN A 143 -6.27 5.01 -11.50
C GLN A 143 -5.78 6.30 -10.83
N GLU A 144 -6.06 6.54 -9.54
CA GLU A 144 -5.45 7.65 -8.82
C GLU A 144 -3.91 7.53 -8.80
N PHE A 145 -3.36 6.32 -8.89
CA PHE A 145 -1.91 6.12 -9.02
C PHE A 145 -1.36 6.68 -10.33
N ASP A 146 -2.07 6.57 -11.45
CA ASP A 146 -1.64 7.16 -12.74
C ASP A 146 -1.50 8.68 -12.67
N LYS A 147 -2.22 9.35 -11.76
CA LYS A 147 -2.17 10.80 -11.60
C LYS A 147 -1.00 11.25 -10.75
N VAL A 148 -0.62 10.44 -9.76
CA VAL A 148 0.40 10.82 -8.76
C VAL A 148 1.78 10.24 -9.10
N VAL A 149 1.81 9.08 -9.75
CA VAL A 149 3.03 8.39 -10.17
C VAL A 149 3.36 8.83 -11.59
N THR A 150 4.09 9.94 -11.68
CA THR A 150 4.55 10.51 -12.95
C THR A 150 6.08 10.57 -12.97
N GLN A 151 6.65 10.59 -14.17
CA GLN A 151 8.11 10.74 -14.35
C GLN A 151 8.64 12.04 -13.72
N GLU A 152 7.85 13.12 -13.78
CA GLU A 152 8.20 14.41 -13.17
C GLU A 152 8.27 14.31 -11.65
N ARG A 153 7.31 13.61 -11.02
CA ARG A 153 7.24 13.47 -9.56
C ARG A 153 8.27 12.49 -9.00
N PHE A 154 8.49 11.38 -9.71
CA PHE A 154 9.39 10.30 -9.31
C PHE A 154 10.37 9.94 -10.44
N PRO A 155 11.36 10.81 -10.72
CA PRO A 155 12.29 10.63 -11.83
C PRO A 155 13.19 9.40 -11.70
N ASN A 156 13.36 8.88 -10.47
CA ASN A 156 14.19 7.72 -10.16
C ASN A 156 13.40 6.41 -10.05
N LEU A 157 12.08 6.44 -10.31
CA LEU A 157 11.24 5.26 -10.15
C LEU A 157 11.64 4.20 -11.19
N GLN A 158 11.96 3.01 -10.70
CA GLN A 158 12.33 1.86 -11.52
C GLN A 158 11.26 0.79 -11.50
N ARG A 159 10.49 0.72 -10.41
CA ARG A 159 9.46 -0.28 -10.21
C ARG A 159 8.25 0.27 -9.46
N PHE A 160 7.07 0.00 -10.01
CA PHE A 160 5.79 0.07 -9.32
C PHE A 160 5.17 -1.33 -9.31
N GLU A 161 5.22 -2.02 -8.17
CA GLU A 161 4.63 -3.35 -8.00
C GLU A 161 3.19 -3.23 -7.47
N LEU A 162 2.21 -3.64 -8.28
CA LEU A 162 0.86 -3.96 -7.80
C LEU A 162 0.80 -5.44 -7.45
N SER A 163 0.91 -5.74 -6.16
CA SER A 163 0.85 -7.10 -5.65
C SER A 163 -0.57 -7.46 -5.22
N VAL A 164 -1.21 -8.36 -5.94
CA VAL A 164 -2.58 -8.79 -5.73
C VAL A 164 -2.59 -10.09 -4.94
N VAL A 165 -3.09 -10.02 -3.71
CA VAL A 165 -3.33 -11.18 -2.84
C VAL A 165 -4.80 -11.59 -2.94
N GLN A 166 -5.02 -12.77 -3.48
CA GLN A 166 -6.37 -13.32 -3.66
C GLN A 166 -6.93 -13.89 -2.35
N THR A 167 -8.26 -13.89 -2.23
CA THR A 167 -8.91 -14.66 -1.15
C THR A 167 -8.63 -16.16 -1.31
N GLU A 168 -8.59 -16.89 -0.19
CA GLU A 168 -8.46 -18.35 -0.20
C GLU A 168 -9.55 -19.01 -1.05
N ALA A 169 -10.79 -18.51 -0.98
CA ALA A 169 -11.90 -19.00 -1.79
C ALA A 169 -11.66 -18.84 -3.30
N LEU A 170 -11.14 -17.67 -3.75
CA LEU A 170 -10.79 -17.46 -5.15
C LEU A 170 -9.65 -18.37 -5.58
N TRP A 171 -8.62 -18.53 -4.74
CA TRP A 171 -7.50 -19.43 -5.00
C TRP A 171 -7.96 -20.89 -5.13
N CYS A 172 -8.79 -21.37 -4.20
CA CYS A 172 -9.33 -22.73 -4.23
C CYS A 172 -10.20 -22.97 -5.46
N LYS A 173 -11.07 -22.02 -5.84
CA LYS A 173 -11.86 -22.10 -7.08
C LYS A 173 -10.99 -22.08 -8.33
N ALA A 174 -9.86 -21.40 -8.26
CA ALA A 174 -8.91 -21.30 -9.36
C ALA A 174 -8.06 -22.56 -9.53
N THR A 175 -8.05 -23.54 -8.63
CA THR A 175 -7.20 -24.74 -8.75
C THR A 175 -7.35 -25.52 -10.07
N THR A 176 -8.50 -25.43 -10.76
CA THR A 176 -8.71 -26.04 -12.09
C THR A 176 -8.52 -25.07 -13.28
N ARG A 177 -8.41 -23.75 -13.03
CA ARG A 177 -8.31 -22.67 -14.05
C ARG A 177 -7.39 -21.53 -13.60
N MET A 178 -6.32 -21.86 -12.90
CA MET A 178 -5.50 -20.89 -12.18
C MET A 178 -4.80 -19.95 -13.16
N ASP A 179 -4.39 -20.49 -14.29
CA ASP A 179 -3.83 -19.78 -15.43
C ASP A 179 -4.81 -18.75 -16.02
N VAL A 180 -6.12 -19.05 -16.08
CA VAL A 180 -7.14 -18.13 -16.61
C VAL A 180 -7.38 -16.99 -15.62
N VAL A 181 -7.61 -17.30 -14.35
CA VAL A 181 -7.84 -16.29 -13.30
C VAL A 181 -6.60 -15.40 -13.13
N ALA A 182 -5.41 -16.00 -13.17
CA ALA A 182 -4.16 -15.26 -13.10
C ALA A 182 -3.99 -14.31 -14.29
N ARG A 183 -4.18 -14.80 -15.52
CA ARG A 183 -4.14 -13.96 -16.73
C ARG A 183 -5.18 -12.83 -16.67
N GLN A 184 -6.38 -13.09 -16.16
CA GLN A 184 -7.41 -12.07 -15.98
C GLN A 184 -7.01 -11.01 -14.97
N CYS A 185 -6.43 -11.38 -13.82
CA CYS A 185 -5.98 -10.43 -12.82
C CYS A 185 -4.82 -9.58 -13.34
N LEU A 186 -3.82 -10.22 -13.97
CA LEU A 186 -2.69 -9.51 -14.58
C LEU A 186 -3.17 -8.52 -15.64
N ALA A 187 -3.99 -8.99 -16.58
CA ALA A 187 -4.54 -8.14 -17.64
C ALA A 187 -5.42 -7.00 -17.08
N ALA A 188 -6.19 -7.25 -16.02
CA ALA A 188 -6.95 -6.21 -15.35
C ALA A 188 -6.03 -5.18 -14.68
N GLY A 189 -5.01 -5.61 -13.93
CA GLY A 189 -4.02 -4.70 -13.34
C GLY A 189 -3.34 -3.80 -14.38
N PHE A 190 -2.88 -4.37 -15.50
CA PHE A 190 -2.28 -3.59 -16.60
C PHE A 190 -3.25 -2.64 -17.30
N ARG A 191 -4.54 -2.99 -17.38
CA ARG A 191 -5.57 -2.11 -17.96
C ARG A 191 -5.98 -0.99 -16.99
N THR A 192 -5.89 -1.23 -15.70
CA THR A 192 -6.29 -0.29 -14.66
C THR A 192 -5.27 0.84 -14.47
N LEU A 193 -3.99 0.59 -14.76
CA LEU A 193 -2.89 1.56 -14.57
C LEU A 193 -2.16 1.88 -15.89
N PRO A 194 -2.86 2.38 -16.93
CA PRO A 194 -2.23 2.68 -18.21
C PRO A 194 -1.15 3.75 -18.12
N GLY A 195 -1.27 4.74 -17.22
CA GLY A 195 -0.27 5.79 -17.02
C GLY A 195 1.03 5.24 -16.45
N VAL A 196 0.97 4.51 -15.34
CA VAL A 196 2.15 3.86 -14.74
C VAL A 196 2.74 2.81 -15.69
N ARG A 197 1.89 2.11 -16.46
CA ARG A 197 2.36 1.18 -17.49
C ARG A 197 3.14 1.88 -18.60
N ALA A 198 2.71 3.07 -19.03
CA ALA A 198 3.40 3.83 -20.07
C ALA A 198 4.78 4.33 -19.62
N LEU A 199 5.04 4.39 -18.31
CA LEU A 199 6.37 4.66 -17.76
C LEU A 199 7.29 3.42 -17.78
N GLU A 200 6.78 2.25 -18.20
CA GLU A 200 7.51 0.97 -18.24
C GLU A 200 8.01 0.46 -16.87
N VAL A 201 7.48 1.00 -15.78
CA VAL A 201 7.82 0.60 -14.40
C VAL A 201 6.80 -0.34 -13.75
N LEU A 202 5.64 -0.54 -14.37
CA LEU A 202 4.54 -1.33 -13.78
C LEU A 202 4.83 -2.84 -13.82
N GLU A 203 4.91 -3.45 -12.63
CA GLU A 203 4.84 -4.89 -12.43
C GLU A 203 3.52 -5.25 -11.74
N VAL A 204 2.80 -6.24 -12.27
CA VAL A 204 1.62 -6.81 -11.59
C VAL A 204 1.96 -8.23 -11.17
N ARG A 205 1.83 -8.53 -9.87
CA ARG A 205 2.15 -9.84 -9.31
C ARG A 205 0.96 -10.42 -8.57
N LEU A 206 0.76 -11.73 -8.70
CA LEU A 206 -0.22 -12.46 -7.91
C LEU A 206 0.51 -13.19 -6.79
N LYS A 207 0.09 -12.94 -5.54
CA LYS A 207 0.61 -13.62 -4.37
C LYS A 207 -0.46 -14.52 -3.78
N ARG A 208 -0.02 -15.67 -3.28
CA ARG A 208 -0.83 -16.55 -2.45
C ARG A 208 -0.87 -15.99 -1.03
N TRP A 209 -2.03 -16.14 -0.38
CA TRP A 209 -2.23 -15.82 1.04
C TRP A 209 -1.36 -16.69 1.95
#